data_AF-A0A1Q3BT67-F1
#
_entry.id   AF-A0A1Q3BT67-F1
#
_cell.length_a   1.000
_cell.length_b   1.000
_cell.length_c   1.000
_cell.angle_alpha   90.00
_cell.angle_beta   90.00
_cell.angle_gamma   90.00
#
_symmetry.space_group_name_H-M   'P 1'
#
loop_
_entity.id
_entity.type
_entity.pdbx_description
1 polymer ?
#
loop_
_entity_poly.entity_id
_entity_poly.type
_entity_poly.pdbx_seq_one_letter_code
_entity_poly.pdbx_strand_id
1 'polypeptide(L)'
;MSLELAKKFKEENEKLKIEIEALKKTFFKFSSSSEKLDRLLGVRMCVFDRAGLGFDEMNKVKHFENLIERKKTNKVVTCNYCNKIGHISSNCWYKRFNTKIKRIWVPK
;
A
#
# COMPACT_ATOMS: atom_id res chain seq x y z
N MET A 1 2.30 -4.70 61.68
CA MET A 1 3.23 -4.83 60.53
C MET A 1 2.63 -5.64 59.38
N SER A 2 2.17 -6.88 59.60
CA SER A 2 1.60 -7.75 58.56
C SER A 2 0.33 -7.21 57.89
N LEU A 3 -0.53 -6.51 58.64
CA LEU A 3 -1.80 -5.98 58.14
C LEU A 3 -1.64 -4.72 57.26
N GLU A 4 -0.69 -3.84 57.62
CA GLU A 4 -0.32 -2.65 56.83
C GLU A 4 0.26 -3.04 55.48
N LEU A 5 1.14 -4.04 55.48
CA LEU A 5 1.79 -4.55 54.28
C LEU A 5 0.76 -5.18 53.32
N ALA A 6 -0.20 -5.94 53.85
CA ALA A 6 -1.26 -6.55 53.06
C ALA A 6 -2.20 -5.53 52.41
N LYS A 7 -2.49 -4.40 53.08
CA LYS A 7 -3.25 -3.30 52.50
C LYS A 7 -2.49 -2.64 51.36
N LYS A 8 -1.21 -2.32 51.57
CA LYS A 8 -0.35 -1.71 50.55
C LYS A 8 -0.24 -2.59 49.29
N PHE A 9 -0.05 -3.90 49.47
CA PHE A 9 -0.04 -4.84 48.35
C PHE A 9 -1.37 -4.90 47.60
N LYS A 10 -2.52 -4.83 48.29
CA LYS A 10 -3.82 -4.77 47.63
C LYS A 10 -3.98 -3.49 46.78
N GLU A 11 -3.57 -2.34 47.32
CA GLU A 11 -3.64 -1.07 46.59
C GLU A 11 -2.74 -1.06 45.35
N GLU A 12 -1.51 -1.56 45.45
CA GLU A 12 -0.60 -1.69 44.31
C GLU A 12 -1.17 -2.64 43.25
N ASN A 13 -1.77 -3.75 43.65
CA ASN A 13 -2.36 -4.71 42.71
C ASN A 13 -3.56 -4.13 41.95
N GLU A 14 -4.40 -3.33 42.60
CA GLU A 14 -5.50 -2.63 41.92
C GLU A 14 -5.00 -1.56 40.94
N LYS A 15 -3.95 -0.80 41.30
CA LYS A 15 -3.31 0.14 40.36
C LYS A 15 -2.74 -0.57 39.13
N LEU A 16 -2.02 -1.68 39.33
CA LEU A 16 -1.45 -2.47 38.25
C LEU A 16 -2.52 -3.03 37.31
N LYS A 17 -3.68 -3.47 37.83
CA LYS A 17 -4.80 -3.91 36.99
C LYS A 17 -5.32 -2.80 36.08
N ILE A 18 -5.45 -1.58 36.61
CA ILE A 18 -5.91 -0.42 35.83
C ILE A 18 -4.90 -0.07 34.72
N GLU A 19 -3.61 -0.06 35.04
CA GLU A 19 -2.54 0.17 34.05
C GLU A 19 -2.52 -0.89 32.95
N ILE A 20 -2.69 -2.17 33.31
CA ILE A 20 -2.78 -3.28 32.35
C ILE A 20 -3.99 -3.12 31.43
N GLU A 21 -5.15 -2.73 31.94
CA GLU A 21 -6.32 -2.44 31.10
C GLU A 21 -6.04 -1.29 30.11
N ALA A 22 -5.43 -0.21 30.58
CA ALA A 22 -5.10 0.94 29.75
C ALA A 22 -4.10 0.55 28.65
N LEU A 23 -3.06 -0.20 28.99
CA LEU A 23 -2.06 -0.73 28.07
C LEU A 23 -2.67 -1.69 27.05
N LYS A 24 -3.59 -2.56 27.45
CA LYS A 24 -4.30 -3.44 26.51
C LYS A 24 -5.13 -2.64 25.51
N LYS A 25 -5.82 -1.58 25.96
CA LYS A 25 -6.61 -0.70 25.09
C LYS A 25 -5.72 0.05 24.08
N THR A 26 -4.57 0.56 24.51
CA THR A 26 -3.62 1.22 23.60
C THR A 26 -2.98 0.24 22.63
N PHE A 27 -2.60 -0.94 23.11
CA PHE A 27 -2.04 -2.01 22.27
C PHE A 27 -3.03 -2.48 21.20
N PHE A 28 -4.31 -2.65 21.54
CA PHE A 28 -5.34 -3.02 20.56
C PHE A 28 -5.49 -1.97 19.46
N LYS A 29 -5.51 -0.68 19.82
CA LYS A 29 -5.53 0.43 18.85
C LYS A 29 -4.29 0.40 17.96
N PHE A 30 -3.10 0.24 18.56
CA PHE A 30 -1.84 0.15 17.83
C PHE A 30 -1.82 -1.03 16.84
N SER A 31 -2.21 -2.22 17.29
CA SER A 31 -2.33 -3.42 16.45
C SER A 31 -3.25 -3.18 15.25
N SER A 32 -4.42 -2.59 15.48
CA SER A 32 -5.37 -2.30 14.41
C SER A 32 -4.85 -1.28 13.39
N SER A 33 -4.00 -0.34 13.82
CA SER A 33 -3.32 0.59 12.92
C SER A 33 -2.16 -0.07 12.17
N SER A 34 -1.41 -0.96 12.83
CA SER A 34 -0.33 -1.74 12.20
C SER A 34 -0.88 -2.61 11.08
N GLU A 35 -1.96 -3.35 11.31
CA GLU A 35 -2.59 -4.17 10.26
C GLU A 35 -3.04 -3.35 9.04
N LYS A 36 -3.53 -2.12 9.26
CA LYS A 36 -3.89 -1.21 8.16
C LYS A 36 -2.67 -0.72 7.40
N LEU A 37 -1.60 -0.37 8.12
CA LEU A 37 -0.32 0.01 7.53
C LEU A 37 0.25 -1.15 6.71
N ASP A 38 0.26 -2.37 7.25
CA ASP A 38 0.74 -3.57 6.58
C ASP A 38 -0.09 -3.89 5.32
N ARG A 39 -1.41 -3.67 5.36
CA ARG A 39 -2.25 -3.78 4.15
C ARG A 39 -1.89 -2.71 3.12
N LEU A 40 -1.69 -1.46 3.52
CA LEU A 40 -1.31 -0.37 2.60
C LEU A 40 0.07 -0.57 2.01
N LEU A 41 1.04 -0.98 2.82
CA LEU A 41 2.40 -1.29 2.41
C LEU A 41 2.43 -2.57 1.57
N GLY A 42 1.75 -3.64 1.96
CA GLY A 42 1.60 -4.85 1.15
C GLY A 42 0.92 -4.60 -0.20
N VAL A 43 -0.01 -3.64 -0.29
CA VAL A 43 -0.62 -3.18 -1.55
C VAL A 43 0.34 -2.31 -2.38
N ARG A 44 1.21 -1.52 -1.75
CA ARG A 44 2.19 -0.65 -2.43
C ARG A 44 3.49 -1.37 -2.79
N MET A 45 3.87 -2.37 -2.03
CA MET A 45 5.09 -3.18 -2.16
C MET A 45 4.78 -4.46 -2.93
N CYS A 46 4.29 -4.29 -4.16
CA CYS A 46 4.80 -5.13 -5.24
C CYS A 46 6.27 -4.70 -5.48
N VAL A 47 7.17 -5.07 -4.57
CA VAL A 47 8.62 -4.93 -4.77
C VAL A 47 9.00 -6.02 -5.76
N PHE A 48 8.77 -5.76 -7.04
CA PHE A 48 9.04 -6.72 -8.10
C PHE A 48 10.52 -6.84 -8.44
N ASP A 49 11.41 -6.09 -7.79
CA ASP A 49 12.84 -6.35 -7.92
C ASP A 49 13.63 -5.80 -6.73
N ARG A 50 14.07 -6.68 -5.83
CA ARG A 50 15.09 -6.38 -4.81
C ARG A 50 16.43 -7.01 -5.16
N ALA A 51 16.59 -7.58 -6.37
CA ALA A 51 17.82 -8.27 -6.77
C ALA A 51 19.05 -7.33 -6.74
N GLY A 52 18.84 -6.03 -6.91
CA GLY A 52 19.91 -5.01 -6.81
C GLY A 52 20.34 -4.62 -5.39
N LEU A 53 19.68 -5.12 -4.33
CA LEU A 53 19.97 -4.77 -2.93
C LEU A 53 20.55 -5.93 -2.10
N GLY A 54 20.87 -7.06 -2.74
CA GLY A 54 21.54 -8.20 -2.08
C GLY A 54 20.65 -9.04 -1.16
N PHE A 55 19.32 -8.90 -1.25
CA PHE A 55 18.39 -9.82 -0.59
C PHE A 55 18.17 -11.05 -1.47
N ASP A 56 18.56 -12.22 -0.96
CA ASP A 56 18.24 -13.50 -1.58
C ASP A 56 16.71 -13.65 -1.61
N GLU A 57 16.14 -13.96 -2.77
CA GLU A 57 14.70 -14.01 -3.02
C GLU A 57 14.04 -15.07 -2.13
N MET A 58 13.67 -14.68 -0.92
CA MET A 58 12.99 -15.55 0.00
C MET A 58 11.52 -15.61 -0.40
N ASN A 59 11.22 -16.64 -1.20
CA ASN A 59 10.02 -17.49 -1.38
C ASN A 59 8.91 -17.48 -0.28
N LYS A 60 8.65 -16.36 0.39
CA LYS A 60 7.67 -16.20 1.48
C LYS A 60 6.81 -14.95 1.35
N VAL A 61 6.97 -14.18 0.27
CA VAL A 61 6.01 -13.12 -0.02
C VAL A 61 4.76 -13.81 -0.53
N LYS A 62 3.73 -13.90 0.32
CA LYS A 62 2.38 -14.27 -0.10
C LYS A 62 1.99 -13.25 -1.17
N HIS A 63 2.14 -13.61 -2.43
CA HIS A 63 1.65 -12.82 -3.54
C HIS A 63 0.14 -12.67 -3.32
N PHE A 64 -0.28 -11.45 -3.00
CA PHE A 64 -1.69 -11.11 -3.01
C PHE A 64 -2.12 -11.00 -4.48
N GLU A 65 -2.19 -12.14 -5.17
CA GLU A 65 -2.64 -12.28 -6.57
C GLU A 65 -4.04 -11.66 -6.78
N ASN A 66 -4.83 -11.60 -5.71
CA ASN A 66 -6.21 -11.13 -5.69
C ASN A 66 -6.41 -9.62 -5.92
N LEU A 67 -5.34 -8.81 -6.05
CA LEU A 67 -5.45 -7.37 -6.34
C LEU A 67 -5.29 -7.01 -7.82
N ILE A 68 -4.67 -7.89 -8.62
CA ILE A 68 -4.44 -7.63 -10.05
C ILE A 68 -5.72 -7.92 -10.86
N GLU A 69 -6.51 -8.90 -10.44
CA GLU A 69 -7.75 -9.27 -11.15
C GLU A 69 -8.80 -8.15 -11.15
N ARG A 70 -8.86 -7.33 -10.09
CA ARG A 70 -9.77 -6.17 -10.02
C ARG A 70 -9.43 -5.03 -10.98
N LYS A 71 -8.26 -5.02 -11.63
CA LYS A 71 -7.88 -4.00 -12.63
C LYS A 71 -7.95 -4.48 -14.08
N LYS A 72 -8.18 -5.78 -14.31
CA LYS A 72 -8.36 -6.35 -15.67
C LYS A 72 -9.76 -6.18 -16.23
N THR A 73 -10.68 -5.53 -15.52
CA THR A 73 -11.98 -5.15 -16.09
C THR A 73 -11.78 -3.92 -17.00
N ASN A 74 -11.45 -4.19 -18.25
CA ASN A 74 -11.69 -3.34 -19.41
C ASN A 74 -11.38 -1.85 -19.23
N LYS A 75 -10.09 -1.48 -19.14
CA LYS A 75 -9.68 -0.11 -19.50
C LYS A 75 -9.88 0.07 -20.99
N VAL A 76 -11.11 0.35 -21.37
CA VAL A 76 -11.48 0.86 -22.68
C VAL A 76 -10.70 2.15 -22.88
N VAL A 77 -9.59 2.07 -23.62
CA VAL A 77 -8.70 3.21 -23.85
C VAL A 77 -9.45 4.20 -24.74
N THR A 78 -9.85 5.34 -24.19
CA THR A 78 -10.50 6.43 -24.93
C THR A 78 -9.52 7.58 -25.16
N CYS A 79 -9.64 8.22 -26.31
CA CYS A 79 -8.82 9.36 -26.68
C CYS A 79 -9.49 10.67 -26.22
N ASN A 80 -8.87 11.42 -25.31
CA ASN A 80 -9.41 12.70 -24.84
C ASN A 80 -9.49 13.80 -25.93
N TYR A 81 -8.85 13.62 -27.08
CA TYR A 81 -8.91 14.58 -28.21
C TYR A 81 -10.12 14.36 -29.14
N CYS A 82 -10.41 13.11 -29.53
CA CYS A 82 -11.48 12.80 -30.48
C CYS A 82 -12.63 11.98 -29.87
N ASN A 83 -12.56 11.69 -28.57
CA ASN A 83 -13.50 10.87 -27.80
C ASN A 83 -13.76 9.47 -28.39
N LYS A 84 -12.92 9.00 -29.33
CA LYS A 84 -12.98 7.63 -29.87
C LYS A 84 -12.20 6.65 -29.02
N ILE A 85 -12.63 5.41 -29.08
CA ILE A 85 -12.05 4.28 -28.35
C ILE A 85 -10.88 3.68 -29.14
N GLY A 86 -9.95 3.01 -28.46
CA GLY A 86 -8.88 2.21 -29.05
C GLY A 86 -7.51 2.88 -29.11
N HIS A 87 -7.38 4.14 -28.70
CA HIS A 87 -6.09 4.85 -28.70
C HIS A 87 -6.06 5.99 -27.67
N ILE A 88 -4.85 6.39 -27.25
CA ILE A 88 -4.61 7.56 -26.38
C ILE A 88 -4.39 8.85 -27.18
N SER A 89 -4.58 10.01 -26.55
CA SER A 89 -4.48 11.33 -27.19
C SER A 89 -3.15 11.62 -27.90
N SER A 90 -2.04 11.03 -27.47
CA SER A 90 -0.74 11.17 -28.16
C SER A 90 -0.71 10.50 -29.52
N ASN A 91 -1.49 9.43 -29.70
CA ASN A 91 -1.57 8.66 -30.94
C ASN A 91 -2.82 9.00 -31.77
N CYS A 92 -3.55 10.05 -31.40
CA CYS A 92 -4.76 10.47 -32.11
C CYS A 92 -4.45 10.92 -33.54
N TRP A 93 -5.13 10.29 -34.50
CA TRP A 93 -5.01 10.61 -35.92
C TRP A 93 -5.34 12.09 -36.18
N TYR A 94 -6.45 12.61 -35.64
CA TYR A 94 -6.84 14.01 -35.83
C TYR A 94 -5.79 15.01 -35.28
N LYS A 95 -5.05 14.63 -34.23
CA LYS A 95 -3.94 15.45 -33.70
C LYS A 95 -2.72 15.47 -34.65
N ARG A 96 -2.44 14.35 -35.32
CA ARG A 96 -1.33 14.22 -36.28
C ARG A 96 -1.51 15.05 -37.55
N PHE A 97 -2.75 15.33 -37.98
CA PHE A 97 -3.02 16.14 -39.17
C PHE A 97 -3.07 17.65 -38.89
N ASN A 98 -3.42 18.07 -37.67
CA ASN A 98 -3.44 19.48 -37.28
C ASN A 98 -2.08 20.02 -36.82
N THR A 99 -1.10 19.16 -36.57
CA THR A 99 0.24 19.58 -36.17
C THR A 99 1.17 19.49 -37.37
N LYS A 100 1.68 20.64 -37.84
CA LYS A 100 2.75 20.73 -38.88
C LYS A 100 4.06 20.19 -38.31
N ILE A 101 4.13 18.90 -38.01
CA ILE A 101 5.36 18.27 -37.51
C ILE A 101 6.23 17.95 -38.71
N LYS A 102 7.24 18.81 -38.96
CA LYS A 102 8.36 18.47 -39.85
C LYS A 102 9.17 17.38 -39.16
N ARG A 103 9.13 16.16 -39.70
CA ARG A 103 10.05 15.10 -39.27
C ARG A 103 11.39 15.35 -39.95
N ILE A 104 12.44 15.53 -39.16
CA ILE A 104 13.81 15.59 -39.66
C ILE A 104 14.41 14.20 -39.48
N TRP A 105 14.95 13.64 -40.57
CA TRP A 105 15.62 12.36 -40.53
C TRP A 105 17.02 12.53 -39.96
N VAL A 106 17.40 11.70 -38.99
CA VAL A 106 18.75 11.66 -38.42
C VAL A 106 19.36 10.30 -38.76
N PRO A 107 20.50 10.25 -39.47
CA PRO A 107 21.21 9.00 -39.73
C PRO A 107 21.71 8.37 -38.42
N LYS A 108 21.77 7.04 -38.41
CA LYS A 108 22.42 6.27 -37.34
C LYS A 108 23.93 6.23 -37.53
#